data_AF-A0A2S9KCR1-F1
#
_entry.id   AF-A0A2S9KCR1-F1
#
_cell.length_a   1.000
_cell.length_b   1.000
_cell.length_c   1.000
_cell.angle_alpha   90.00
_cell.angle_beta   90.00
_cell.angle_gamma   90.00
#
_symmetry.space_group_name_H-M   'P 1'
#
loop_
_entity.id
_entity.type
_entity.pdbx_description
1 polymer ?
#
loop_
_entity_poly.entity_id
_entity_poly.type
_entity_poly.pdbx_seq_one_letter_code
_entity_poly.pdbx_strand_id
1 'polypeptide(L)'
;MSSLPEFPCERCGACCRNVDKAEETRFLDRGDGRCRHYDDQLKLCSIYESRPAICRVDHQFVIHYHQFMDWPEFIRLNTAACTSLQALEKPGASKSEA
;
A
#
# COMPACT_ATOMS: atom_id res chain seq x y z
N MET A 1 -8.88 -23.00 -7.56
CA MET A 1 -8.31 -21.63 -7.47
C MET A 1 -7.08 -21.74 -6.60
N SER A 2 -5.89 -21.61 -7.19
CA SER A 2 -4.65 -21.62 -6.42
C SER A 2 -4.66 -20.41 -5.49
N SER A 3 -4.82 -20.65 -4.19
CA SER A 3 -4.79 -19.60 -3.17
C SER A 3 -3.34 -19.12 -3.03
N LEU A 4 -3.05 -17.94 -3.55
CA LEU A 4 -1.78 -17.27 -3.28
C LEU A 4 -1.66 -17.07 -1.76
N PRO A 5 -0.47 -17.30 -1.17
CA PRO A 5 -0.22 -16.96 0.23
C PRO A 5 -0.60 -15.50 0.52
N GLU A 6 -1.13 -15.18 1.70
CA GLU A 6 -1.49 -13.80 2.04
C GLU A 6 -0.24 -12.90 2.11
N PHE A 7 -0.37 -11.65 1.64
CA PHE A 7 0.67 -10.63 1.83
C PHE A 7 0.81 -10.31 3.34
N PRO A 8 2.03 -10.31 3.92
CA PRO A 8 2.25 -10.14 5.36
C PRO A 8 2.04 -8.69 5.83
N CYS A 9 0.82 -8.18 5.67
CA CYS A 9 0.45 -6.83 6.05
C CYS A 9 0.10 -6.74 7.54
N GLU A 10 0.83 -5.89 8.26
CA GLU A 10 0.57 -5.60 9.68
C GLU A 10 -0.56 -4.58 9.90
N ARG A 11 -1.27 -4.19 8.82
CA ARG A 11 -2.37 -3.21 8.84
C ARG A 11 -1.98 -1.86 9.47
N CYS A 12 -0.72 -1.48 9.34
CA CYS A 12 -0.17 -0.23 9.91
C CYS A 12 -0.75 1.05 9.27
N GLY A 13 -1.34 0.94 8.07
CA GLY A 13 -1.93 2.05 7.32
C GLY A 13 -0.95 2.95 6.57
N ALA A 14 0.35 2.62 6.54
CA ALA A 14 1.36 3.45 5.87
C ALA A 14 1.07 3.67 4.37
N CYS A 15 0.62 2.63 3.66
CA CYS A 15 0.19 2.75 2.26
C CYS A 15 -1.02 3.66 2.09
N CYS A 16 -1.96 3.66 3.04
CA CYS A 16 -3.10 4.55 3.02
C CYS A 16 -2.73 5.99 3.34
N ARG A 17 -1.63 6.24 4.05
CA ARG A 17 -1.16 7.59 4.40
C ARG A 17 -0.20 8.22 3.39
N ASN A 18 0.15 7.47 2.33
CA ASN A 18 1.12 7.86 1.31
C ASN A 18 0.62 7.50 -0.10
N VAL A 19 -0.67 7.69 -0.37
CA VAL A 19 -1.29 7.40 -1.67
C VAL A 19 -0.88 8.40 -2.76
N ASP A 20 -0.18 9.48 -2.40
CA ASP A 20 0.44 10.43 -3.32
C ASP A 20 1.75 9.93 -3.96
N LYS A 21 2.35 8.86 -3.42
CA LYS A 21 3.66 8.36 -3.88
C LYS A 21 3.62 7.56 -5.17
N ALA A 22 2.43 7.19 -5.63
CA ALA A 22 2.21 6.50 -6.90
C ALA A 22 1.05 7.17 -7.67
N GLU A 23 1.19 7.26 -8.98
CA GLU A 23 0.19 7.87 -9.86
C GLU A 23 -1.13 7.09 -9.81
N GLU A 24 -1.02 5.76 -9.77
CA GLU A 24 -2.12 4.80 -9.75
C GLU A 24 -3.00 4.93 -8.50
N THR A 25 -2.46 5.44 -7.39
CA THR A 25 -3.21 5.68 -6.15
C THR A 25 -3.62 7.12 -5.94
N ARG A 26 -3.17 8.06 -6.80
CA ARG A 26 -3.41 9.50 -6.63
C ARG A 26 -4.89 9.84 -6.56
N PHE A 27 -5.76 9.11 -7.26
CA PHE A 27 -7.21 9.35 -7.21
C PHE A 27 -7.84 9.07 -5.82
N LEU A 28 -7.12 8.42 -4.90
CA LEU A 28 -7.54 8.16 -3.52
C LEU A 28 -7.12 9.29 -2.57
N ASP A 29 -6.16 10.11 -2.96
CA ASP A 29 -5.61 11.21 -2.16
C ASP A 29 -6.71 12.25 -1.86
N ARG A 30 -6.82 12.66 -0.59
CA ARG A 30 -7.71 13.73 -0.15
C ARG A 30 -7.07 15.12 -0.23
N GLY A 31 -5.84 15.21 -0.72
CA GLY A 31 -5.07 16.44 -0.92
C GLY A 31 -3.89 16.64 0.04
N ASP A 32 -3.67 15.71 0.98
CA ASP A 32 -2.59 15.75 1.97
C ASP A 32 -1.66 14.52 1.89
N GLY A 33 -1.77 13.72 0.84
CA GLY A 33 -1.06 12.46 0.65
C GLY A 33 -1.76 11.25 1.25
N ARG A 34 -2.84 11.45 2.02
CA ARG A 34 -3.56 10.38 2.69
C ARG A 34 -4.85 10.04 1.96
N CYS A 35 -5.24 8.78 2.06
CA CYS A 35 -6.42 8.25 1.41
C CYS A 35 -7.68 8.84 2.06
N ARG A 36 -8.63 9.29 1.23
CA ARG A 36 -9.94 9.78 1.68
C ARG A 36 -10.80 8.74 2.40
N HIS A 37 -10.46 7.46 2.26
CA HIS A 37 -11.16 6.35 2.93
C HIS A 37 -10.43 5.83 4.17
N TYR A 38 -9.28 6.40 4.53
CA TYR A 38 -8.52 5.96 5.70
C TYR A 38 -8.86 6.79 6.93
N ASP A 39 -9.27 6.12 8.00
CA ASP A 39 -9.49 6.70 9.31
C ASP A 39 -8.20 6.58 10.14
N ASP A 40 -7.57 7.72 10.43
CA ASP A 40 -6.31 7.79 11.17
C ASP A 40 -6.46 7.43 12.66
N GLN A 41 -7.65 7.63 13.25
CA GLN A 41 -7.90 7.31 14.65
C GLN A 41 -8.12 5.81 14.84
N LEU A 42 -8.97 5.22 14.00
CA LEU A 42 -9.26 3.79 14.04
C LEU A 42 -8.18 2.93 13.35
N LYS A 43 -7.34 3.57 12.54
CA LYS A 43 -6.35 2.93 11.66
C LYS A 43 -6.97 1.96 10.65
N LEU A 44 -8.20 2.25 10.20
CA LEU A 44 -8.99 1.38 9.33
C LEU A 44 -9.37 2.06 8.03
N CYS A 45 -9.63 1.25 7.01
CA CYS A 45 -10.25 1.72 5.76
C CYS A 45 -11.76 1.59 5.87
N SER A 46 -12.50 2.67 5.62
CA SER A 46 -13.98 2.67 5.65
C SER A 46 -14.62 1.80 4.57
N ILE A 47 -13.85 1.42 3.55
CA ILE A 47 -14.28 0.54 2.45
C ILE A 47 -13.43 -0.74 2.39
N TYR A 48 -12.91 -1.25 3.52
CA TYR A 48 -11.93 -2.35 3.54
C TYR A 48 -12.32 -3.57 2.69
N GLU A 49 -13.58 -3.99 2.77
CA GLU A 49 -14.14 -5.12 2.03
C GLU A 49 -14.34 -4.84 0.53
N SER A 50 -14.53 -3.58 0.15
CA SER A 50 -14.76 -3.13 -1.23
C SER A 50 -13.60 -2.29 -1.80
N ARG A 51 -12.41 -2.38 -1.17
CA ARG A 51 -11.19 -1.70 -1.63
C ARG A 51 -10.95 -1.95 -3.13
N PRO A 52 -10.54 -0.93 -3.88
CA PRO A 52 -10.23 -1.09 -5.30
C PRO A 52 -9.06 -2.06 -5.48
N ALA A 53 -8.97 -2.66 -6.66
CA ALA A 53 -7.93 -3.65 -6.97
C ALA A 53 -6.51 -3.13 -6.71
N ILE A 54 -6.26 -1.83 -6.91
CA ILE A 54 -4.96 -1.19 -6.65
C ILE A 54 -4.50 -1.29 -5.18
N CYS A 55 -5.44 -1.43 -4.24
CA CYS A 55 -5.15 -1.57 -2.82
C CYS A 55 -5.02 -3.04 -2.36
N ARG A 56 -5.11 -4.01 -3.29
CA ARG A 56 -5.11 -5.46 -3.01
C ARG A 56 -3.93 -6.12 -3.72
N VAL A 57 -2.92 -6.52 -2.95
CA VAL A 57 -1.64 -7.03 -3.47
C VAL A 57 -1.83 -8.28 -4.34
N ASP A 58 -2.61 -9.23 -3.87
CA ASP A 58 -3.00 -10.44 -4.60
C ASP A 58 -3.70 -10.13 -5.94
N HIS A 59 -4.66 -9.20 -5.94
CA HIS A 59 -5.34 -8.79 -7.18
C HIS A 59 -4.39 -8.09 -8.16
N GLN A 60 -3.51 -7.20 -7.67
CA GLN A 60 -2.52 -6.54 -8.52
C GLN A 60 -1.61 -7.56 -9.20
N PHE A 61 -1.15 -8.57 -8.46
CA PHE A 61 -0.35 -9.65 -9.04
C PHE A 61 -1.10 -10.36 -10.17
N VAL A 62 -2.31 -10.80 -9.90
CA VAL A 62 -3.13 -11.55 -10.88
C VAL A 62 -3.43 -10.71 -12.12
N ILE A 63 -3.74 -9.42 -11.98
CA ILE A 63 -4.16 -8.59 -13.11
C ILE A 63 -2.95 -8.08 -13.92
N HIS A 64 -1.82 -7.77 -13.26
CA HIS A 64 -0.73 -7.02 -13.89
C HIS A 64 0.63 -7.71 -13.89
N TYR A 65 0.96 -8.55 -12.90
CA TYR A 65 2.36 -8.97 -12.68
C TYR A 65 2.64 -10.46 -12.85
N HIS A 66 1.61 -11.32 -12.86
CA HIS A 66 1.77 -12.77 -12.92
C HIS A 66 2.48 -13.28 -14.19
N GLN A 67 2.49 -12.49 -15.27
CA GLN A 67 3.19 -12.82 -16.52
C GLN A 67 4.67 -12.42 -16.50
N PHE A 68 5.08 -11.57 -15.56
CA PHE A 68 6.42 -10.97 -15.51
C PHE A 68 7.28 -11.52 -14.38
N MET A 69 6.66 -11.99 -13.29
CA MET A 69 7.35 -12.51 -12.11
C MET A 69 6.47 -13.51 -11.36
N ASP A 70 7.10 -14.29 -10.48
CA ASP A 70 6.37 -15.19 -9.58
C ASP A 70 5.88 -14.46 -8.31
N TRP A 71 5.05 -15.17 -7.54
CA TRP A 71 4.47 -14.60 -6.33
C TRP A 71 5.53 -14.22 -5.27
N PRO A 72 6.53 -15.07 -4.94
CA PRO A 72 7.58 -14.71 -3.99
C PRO A 72 8.33 -13.42 -4.36
N GLU A 73 8.72 -13.25 -5.62
CA GLU A 73 9.42 -12.04 -6.05
C GLU A 73 8.53 -10.80 -5.97
N PHE A 74 7.27 -10.91 -6.39
CA PHE A 74 6.31 -9.80 -6.25
C PHE A 74 6.11 -9.40 -4.78
N ILE A 75 6.03 -10.37 -3.88
CA ILE A 75 5.87 -10.11 -2.44
C ILE A 75 7.12 -9.49 -1.84
N ARG A 76 8.32 -9.91 -2.28
CA ARG A 76 9.58 -9.28 -1.86
C ARG A 76 9.59 -7.79 -2.20
N LEU A 77 9.20 -7.43 -3.43
CA LEU A 77 9.12 -6.04 -3.88
C LEU A 77 8.07 -5.23 -3.12
N ASN A 78 6.86 -5.77 -2.95
CA ASN A 78 5.79 -5.10 -2.19
C ASN A 78 6.14 -4.94 -0.71
N THR A 79 6.86 -5.90 -0.12
CA THR A 79 7.34 -5.81 1.26
C THR A 79 8.38 -4.70 1.40
N ALA A 80 9.33 -4.60 0.47
CA ALA A 80 10.31 -3.51 0.45
C ALA A 80 9.62 -2.13 0.36
N ALA A 81 8.66 -1.98 -0.55
CA ALA A 81 7.86 -0.75 -0.65
C ALA A 81 7.09 -0.45 0.65
N CYS A 82 6.44 -1.46 1.23
CA CYS A 82 5.74 -1.34 2.51
C CYS A 82 6.66 -0.82 3.63
N THR A 83 7.86 -1.40 3.77
CA THR A 83 8.86 -0.96 4.76
C THR A 83 9.32 0.47 4.52
N SER A 84 9.54 0.87 3.27
CA SER A 84 9.88 2.27 2.93
C SER A 84 8.78 3.24 3.35
N LEU A 85 7.51 2.90 3.06
CA LEU A 85 6.37 3.72 3.47
C LEU A 85 6.22 3.79 5.00
N GLN A 86 6.42 2.67 5.70
CA GLN A 86 6.42 2.65 7.17
C GLN A 86 7.51 3.55 7.77
N ALA A 87 8.68 3.64 7.14
CA ALA A 87 9.77 4.50 7.60
C ALA A 87 9.44 5.99 7.48
N LEU A 88 8.66 6.40 6.47
CA LEU A 88 8.18 7.78 6.32
C LEU A 88 7.24 8.22 7.45
N GLU A 89 6.54 7.26 8.07
CA GLU A 89 5.57 7.52 9.14
C GLU A 89 6.21 7.61 10.54
N LYS A 90 7.50 7.29 10.69
CA LYS A 90 8.18 7.36 11.99
C LYS A 90 8.56 8.82 12.30
N PRO A 91 8.14 9.38 13.45
CA PRO A 91 8.50 10.74 13.83
C PRO A 91 10.01 10.79 14.10
N GLY A 92 10.76 11.45 13.21
CA GLY A 92 12.22 11.54 13.25
C GLY A 92 12.89 11.65 11.87
N ALA A 93 12.19 11.30 10.78
CA ALA A 93 12.67 11.52 9.42
C ALA A 93 12.31 12.94 8.93
N SER A 94 12.68 13.96 9.70
CA SER A 94 12.73 15.32 9.15
C SER A 94 13.84 15.36 8.12
N LYS A 95 13.44 15.71 6.89
CA LYS A 95 14.32 15.97 5.76
C LYS A 95 15.47 16.88 6.19
N SER A 96 16.71 16.42 6.06
CA SER A 96 17.81 17.35 5.78
C SER A 96 17.66 17.75 4.32
N GLU A 97 17.06 18.92 4.09
CA GLU A 97 17.26 19.66 2.85
C GLU A 97 18.71 20.14 2.83
N ALA A 98 19.43 19.78 1.77
CA ALA A 98 20.70 20.36 1.35
C ALA A 98 20.51 20.91 -0.07
#